data_AF-A0A091JR77-F1
#
_entry.id   AF-A0A091JR77-F1
#
_cell.length_a   1.000
_cell.length_b   1.000
_cell.length_c   1.000
_cell.angle_alpha   90.00
_cell.angle_beta   90.00
_cell.angle_gamma   90.00
#
_symmetry.space_group_name_H-M   'P 1'
#
loop_
_entity.id
_entity.type
_entity.pdbx_description
1 polymer ?
#
loop_
_entity_poly.entity_id
_entity_poly.type
_entity_poly.pdbx_seq_one_letter_code
_entity_poly.pdbx_strand_id
1 'polypeptide(L)'
;IRTIISLSIVYTIGQAVISVSSINDLTDHNRDGSPDSISVHIALAMIGLILIALGTGGIKPCVSAFGGDQFEDHQEKQRTRFFSIFYLSINAGSLISTIITPILRAQECGIHSKQRCYPLAFGVPAVLMATSLVVFLVGSRMYKKVKPQGNIMIEVSKCIGFALKNRFRHRSKQFPKREHWLDWASEKYDKRLITQAKMVLKVLFLYIPLPMFWALFDQQGSRWTLQATTMDGDFGSVQIQPDQMQTVNPILIIIMVPVVDVVIYPLIKKCGINFTPLRKITVGMFLASLAFVAAALVQVQIDVSSATCKYLPFRCNASATVHFEPQLQDVTVGPLGSTGYMTFETSQLQVNVISGGYSTTKDFGFPHGNRHTLEVKNNGTGVIAEWLSDNVTSKPEEGNNLIRFINNFGEDINVTMGETSFGRLSSLAASNYTLFTGGRTDSITVIGNSTSCSVKSESLGFGSAYTILINQCTGGTLNVTYSEDIPPNTVHMAWQIPQYFILTCAEVVFSVTGLEFSYSQAPSNMKSVLQAGWLLTVAVGNIIVLIVAGASKLSEQWAEYVLFAGLLLAVCIIFAVMAYFYTYVDPSEIEAQMDKEEKEKVKKDQDNYEKQGEVVSRM
;
A
#
# COMPACT_ATOMS: atom_id res chain seq x y z
N ILE A 1 11.11 -26.94 -14.11
CA ILE A 1 12.51 -26.41 -14.02
C ILE A 1 12.82 -25.33 -15.04
N ARG A 2 12.82 -25.60 -16.37
CA ARG A 2 13.18 -24.57 -17.38
C ARG A 2 12.36 -23.28 -17.22
N THR A 3 11.06 -23.42 -17.03
CA THR A 3 10.14 -22.30 -16.75
C THR A 3 10.54 -21.49 -15.52
N ILE A 4 10.89 -22.17 -14.41
CA ILE A 4 11.33 -21.51 -13.16
C ILE A 4 12.61 -20.72 -13.41
N ILE A 5 13.60 -21.31 -14.09
CA ILE A 5 14.88 -20.64 -14.39
C ILE A 5 14.65 -19.41 -15.28
N SER A 6 13.97 -19.57 -16.41
CA SER A 6 13.72 -18.46 -17.35
C SER A 6 12.98 -17.31 -16.68
N LEU A 7 11.93 -17.60 -15.90
CA LEU A 7 11.16 -16.56 -15.21
C LEU A 7 11.94 -15.94 -14.04
N SER A 8 12.81 -16.70 -13.37
CA SER A 8 13.69 -16.17 -12.32
C SER A 8 14.76 -15.22 -12.87
N ILE A 9 15.27 -15.48 -14.08
CA ILE A 9 16.15 -14.55 -14.80
C ILE A 9 15.38 -13.26 -15.12
N VAL A 10 14.17 -13.37 -15.67
CA VAL A 10 13.30 -12.21 -15.94
C VAL A 10 13.02 -11.40 -14.68
N TYR A 11 12.74 -12.07 -13.56
CA TYR A 11 12.53 -11.41 -12.28
C TYR A 11 13.80 -10.68 -11.79
N THR A 12 14.96 -11.33 -11.89
CA THR A 12 16.24 -10.73 -11.48
C THR A 12 16.58 -9.50 -12.32
N ILE A 13 16.37 -9.57 -13.65
CA ILE A 13 16.55 -8.42 -14.55
C ILE A 13 15.58 -7.30 -14.18
N GLY A 14 14.30 -7.60 -13.95
CA GLY A 14 13.32 -6.59 -13.54
C GLY A 14 13.72 -5.86 -12.26
N GLN A 15 14.23 -6.58 -11.26
CA GLN A 15 14.74 -5.99 -10.02
C GLN A 15 16.02 -5.16 -10.21
N ALA A 16 16.93 -5.60 -11.09
CA ALA A 16 18.10 -4.81 -11.43
C ALA A 16 17.70 -3.51 -12.16
N VAL A 17 16.75 -3.59 -13.10
CA VAL A 17 16.26 -2.42 -13.86
C VAL A 17 15.60 -1.40 -12.93
N ILE A 18 14.76 -1.83 -11.97
CA ILE A 18 14.12 -0.89 -11.03
C ILE A 18 15.12 -0.25 -10.06
N SER A 19 16.16 -0.99 -9.65
CA SER A 19 17.26 -0.45 -8.84
C SER A 19 18.03 0.62 -9.63
N VAL A 20 18.40 0.33 -10.88
CA VAL A 20 19.07 1.29 -11.77
C VAL A 20 18.19 2.50 -12.06
N SER A 21 16.88 2.31 -12.29
CA SER A 21 15.96 3.43 -12.55
C SER A 21 15.82 4.38 -11.37
N SER A 22 16.18 3.95 -10.16
CA SER A 22 16.12 4.79 -8.96
C SER A 22 17.40 5.58 -8.67
N ILE A 23 18.44 5.47 -9.53
CA ILE A 23 19.69 6.22 -9.41
C ILE A 23 19.53 7.56 -10.12
N ASN A 24 19.15 8.62 -9.41
CA ASN A 24 18.92 9.95 -9.99
C ASN A 24 20.18 10.53 -10.68
N ASP A 25 21.37 10.26 -10.12
CA ASP A 25 22.67 10.64 -10.69
C ASP A 25 22.91 10.10 -12.12
N LEU A 26 22.11 9.15 -12.62
CA LEU A 26 22.26 8.59 -13.97
C LEU A 26 21.91 9.60 -15.08
N THR A 27 20.95 10.49 -14.82
CA THR A 27 20.51 11.51 -15.79
C THR A 27 20.63 12.94 -15.26
N ASP A 28 21.27 13.11 -14.11
CA ASP A 28 21.62 14.40 -13.53
C ASP A 28 22.99 14.87 -14.07
N HIS A 29 22.96 15.56 -15.23
CA HIS A 29 24.17 16.13 -15.83
C HIS A 29 24.60 17.42 -15.14
N ASN A 30 23.66 18.13 -14.52
CA ASN A 30 23.88 19.45 -13.91
C ASN A 30 24.36 19.35 -12.44
N ARG A 31 24.30 18.16 -11.84
CA ARG A 31 24.68 17.79 -10.45
C ARG A 31 23.89 18.51 -9.37
N ASP A 32 22.65 18.89 -9.66
CA ASP A 32 21.74 19.52 -8.70
C ASP A 32 21.01 18.50 -7.79
N GLY A 33 21.20 17.21 -8.06
CA GLY A 33 20.56 16.09 -7.37
C GLY A 33 19.21 15.70 -7.95
N SER A 34 18.71 16.38 -8.97
CA SER A 34 17.46 16.04 -9.65
C SER A 34 17.75 15.48 -11.05
N PRO A 35 17.04 14.43 -11.48
CA PRO A 35 17.27 13.87 -12.81
C PRO A 35 16.77 14.84 -13.90
N ASP A 36 17.64 15.22 -14.84
CA ASP A 36 17.27 16.12 -15.95
C ASP A 36 16.20 15.48 -16.87
N SER A 37 16.12 14.14 -16.89
CA SER A 37 15.16 13.39 -17.73
C SER A 37 14.28 12.43 -16.93
N ILE A 38 13.32 12.97 -16.18
CA ILE A 38 12.34 12.19 -15.40
C ILE A 38 11.62 11.11 -16.25
N SER A 39 11.37 11.37 -17.54
CA SER A 39 10.71 10.44 -18.45
C SER A 39 11.46 9.11 -18.62
N VAL A 40 12.80 9.14 -18.63
CA VAL A 40 13.64 7.94 -18.74
C VAL A 40 13.53 7.08 -17.48
N HIS A 41 13.56 7.72 -16.31
CA HIS A 41 13.38 7.04 -15.01
C HIS A 41 12.01 6.36 -14.93
N ILE A 42 10.94 7.04 -15.34
CA ILE A 42 9.59 6.47 -15.38
C ILE A 42 9.52 5.27 -16.34
N ALA A 43 10.08 5.41 -17.56
CA ALA A 43 10.05 4.32 -18.54
C ALA A 43 10.79 3.08 -18.04
N LEU A 44 12.00 3.26 -17.47
CA LEU A 44 12.78 2.16 -16.90
C LEU A 44 12.06 1.51 -15.70
N ALA A 45 11.49 2.32 -14.80
CA ALA A 45 10.73 1.81 -13.66
C ALA A 45 9.52 0.97 -14.12
N MET A 46 8.77 1.44 -15.13
CA MET A 46 7.64 0.70 -15.69
C MET A 46 8.07 -0.62 -16.33
N ILE A 47 9.18 -0.62 -17.08
CA ILE A 47 9.75 -1.86 -17.66
C ILE A 47 10.15 -2.81 -16.52
N GLY A 48 10.85 -2.31 -15.50
CA GLY A 48 11.23 -3.09 -14.32
C GLY A 48 10.04 -3.74 -13.62
N LEU A 49 8.98 -2.96 -13.36
CA LEU A 49 7.74 -3.43 -12.73
C LEU A 49 7.02 -4.49 -13.56
N ILE A 50 6.94 -4.33 -14.89
CA ILE A 50 6.34 -5.33 -15.79
C ILE A 50 7.13 -6.64 -15.75
N LEU A 51 8.47 -6.57 -15.80
CA LEU A 51 9.34 -7.75 -15.73
C LEU A 51 9.22 -8.45 -14.36
N ILE A 52 9.14 -7.70 -13.27
CA ILE A 52 8.88 -8.23 -11.93
C ILE A 52 7.52 -8.94 -11.88
N ALA A 53 6.47 -8.32 -12.41
CA ALA A 53 5.12 -8.91 -12.43
C ALA A 53 5.09 -10.23 -13.23
N LEU A 54 5.71 -10.25 -14.42
CA LEU A 54 5.82 -11.46 -15.25
C LEU A 54 6.63 -12.56 -14.57
N GLY A 55 7.78 -12.20 -14.00
CA GLY A 55 8.66 -13.13 -13.30
C GLY A 55 7.98 -13.74 -12.06
N THR A 56 7.54 -12.90 -11.12
CA THR A 56 6.90 -13.35 -9.87
C THR A 56 5.61 -14.12 -10.13
N GLY A 57 4.75 -13.65 -11.05
CA GLY A 57 3.49 -14.28 -11.39
C GLY A 57 3.64 -15.70 -11.95
N GLY A 58 4.69 -15.95 -12.74
CA GLY A 58 4.94 -17.29 -13.26
C GLY A 58 5.77 -18.19 -12.33
N ILE A 59 6.64 -17.63 -11.48
CA ILE A 59 7.46 -18.41 -10.52
C ILE A 59 6.58 -18.99 -9.40
N LYS A 60 5.69 -18.17 -8.81
CA LYS A 60 4.86 -18.54 -7.65
C LYS A 60 4.16 -19.91 -7.78
N PRO A 61 3.37 -20.19 -8.84
CA PRO A 61 2.70 -21.48 -8.97
C PRO A 61 3.65 -22.63 -9.32
N CYS A 62 4.79 -22.34 -9.95
CA CYS A 62 5.73 -23.37 -10.37
C CYS A 62 6.62 -23.87 -9.22
N VAL A 63 7.06 -22.99 -8.32
CA VAL A 63 8.00 -23.35 -7.24
C VAL A 63 7.34 -24.18 -6.15
N SER A 64 6.11 -23.82 -5.76
CA SER A 64 5.36 -24.58 -4.75
C SER A 64 5.04 -26.01 -5.22
N ALA A 65 4.57 -26.15 -6.46
CA ALA A 65 4.33 -27.45 -7.09
C ALA A 65 5.62 -28.26 -7.22
N PHE A 66 6.68 -27.64 -7.76
CA PHE A 66 7.97 -28.32 -7.96
C PHE A 66 8.62 -28.78 -6.65
N GLY A 67 8.48 -28.01 -5.57
CA GLY A 67 8.92 -28.41 -4.24
C GLY A 67 8.17 -29.62 -3.70
N GLY A 68 6.85 -29.67 -3.91
CA GLY A 68 6.02 -30.83 -3.56
C GLY A 68 6.38 -32.09 -4.33
N ASP A 69 6.69 -31.96 -5.62
CA ASP A 69 7.08 -33.06 -6.53
C ASP A 69 8.41 -33.75 -6.16
N GLN A 70 9.20 -33.18 -5.23
CA GLN A 70 10.44 -33.80 -4.78
C GLN A 70 10.20 -34.99 -3.82
N PHE A 71 9.00 -35.09 -3.25
CA PHE A 71 8.63 -36.16 -2.32
C PHE A 71 7.82 -37.24 -3.04
N GLU A 72 8.05 -38.50 -2.68
CA GLU A 72 7.27 -39.62 -3.22
C GLU A 72 5.94 -39.81 -2.47
N ASP A 73 5.01 -40.58 -3.04
CA ASP A 73 3.66 -40.75 -2.46
C ASP A 73 3.68 -41.34 -1.04
N HIS A 74 4.68 -42.16 -0.71
CA HIS A 74 4.85 -42.72 0.64
C HIS A 74 5.40 -41.71 1.66
N GLN A 75 5.85 -40.53 1.24
CA GLN A 75 6.52 -39.51 2.05
C GLN A 75 5.60 -38.34 2.45
N GLU A 76 4.31 -38.59 2.63
CA GLU A 76 3.32 -37.54 2.90
C GLU A 76 3.67 -36.68 4.13
N LYS A 77 4.15 -37.31 5.20
CA LYS A 77 4.54 -36.61 6.44
C LYS A 77 5.69 -35.61 6.21
N GLN A 78 6.65 -35.97 5.36
CA GLN A 78 7.78 -35.09 5.02
C GLN A 78 7.34 -33.94 4.11
N ARG A 79 6.47 -34.24 3.13
CA ARG A 79 5.86 -33.24 2.24
C ARG A 79 5.05 -32.19 3.01
N THR A 80 4.23 -32.61 3.98
CA THR A 80 3.49 -31.68 4.85
C THR A 80 4.44 -30.79 5.67
N ARG A 81 5.50 -31.38 6.27
CA ARG A 81 6.50 -30.62 7.02
C ARG A 81 7.25 -29.60 6.15
N PHE A 82 7.55 -29.95 4.90
CA PHE A 82 8.13 -29.02 3.92
C PHE A 82 7.23 -27.81 3.71
N PHE A 83 5.93 -28.01 3.46
CA PHE A 83 4.99 -26.91 3.27
C PHE A 83 4.82 -26.04 4.53
N SER A 84 4.88 -26.62 5.73
CA SER A 84 4.87 -25.84 6.97
C SER A 84 6.10 -24.95 7.12
N ILE A 85 7.31 -25.47 6.83
CA ILE A 85 8.56 -24.68 6.87
C ILE A 85 8.55 -23.61 5.78
N PHE A 86 8.03 -23.93 4.60
CA PHE A 86 7.86 -22.98 3.50
C PHE A 86 6.95 -21.81 3.90
N TYR A 87 5.82 -22.09 4.54
CA TYR A 87 4.91 -21.07 5.05
C TYR A 87 5.56 -20.21 6.15
N LEU A 88 6.28 -20.83 7.08
CA LEU A 88 7.05 -20.10 8.11
C LEU A 88 8.07 -19.15 7.47
N SER A 89 8.78 -19.62 6.44
CA SER A 89 9.82 -18.84 5.74
C SER A 89 9.24 -17.63 5.01
N ILE A 90 8.04 -17.76 4.42
CA ILE A 90 7.34 -16.63 3.77
C ILE A 90 6.99 -15.55 4.78
N ASN A 91 6.41 -15.92 5.92
CA ASN A 91 6.02 -14.95 6.94
C ASN A 91 7.24 -14.29 7.58
N ALA A 92 8.30 -15.06 7.89
CA ALA A 92 9.55 -14.52 8.40
C ALA A 92 10.22 -13.58 7.39
N GLY A 93 10.26 -13.97 6.11
CA GLY A 93 10.81 -13.13 5.03
C GLY A 93 10.03 -11.83 4.86
N SER A 94 8.70 -11.88 4.92
CA SER A 94 7.84 -10.70 4.89
C SER A 94 8.15 -9.75 6.05
N LEU A 95 8.15 -10.26 7.28
CA LEU A 95 8.47 -9.50 8.50
C LEU A 95 9.84 -8.81 8.44
N ILE A 96 10.87 -9.54 8.02
CA ILE A 96 12.24 -9.00 7.88
C ILE A 96 12.26 -7.94 6.78
N SER A 97 11.63 -8.20 5.63
CA SER A 97 11.62 -7.29 4.49
C SER A 97 10.90 -5.97 4.79
N THR A 98 9.77 -6.00 5.51
CA THR A 98 9.00 -4.78 5.85
C THR A 98 9.70 -3.91 6.89
N ILE A 99 10.60 -4.47 7.69
CA ILE A 99 11.43 -3.71 8.64
C ILE A 99 12.68 -3.16 7.96
N ILE A 100 13.45 -4.01 7.27
CA ILE A 100 14.78 -3.66 6.75
C ILE A 100 14.68 -2.75 5.52
N THR A 101 13.74 -3.01 4.60
CA THR A 101 13.70 -2.26 3.32
C THR A 101 13.46 -0.76 3.53
N PRO A 102 12.52 -0.32 4.39
CA PRO A 102 12.36 1.11 4.71
C PRO A 102 13.59 1.71 5.41
N ILE A 103 14.29 0.95 6.26
CA ILE A 103 15.53 1.41 6.91
C ILE A 103 16.62 1.66 5.86
N LEU A 104 16.78 0.73 4.90
CA LEU A 104 17.73 0.89 3.80
C LEU A 104 17.37 2.09 2.91
N ARG A 105 16.07 2.31 2.64
CA ARG A 105 15.57 3.47 1.89
C ARG A 105 15.85 4.78 2.60
N ALA A 106 15.73 4.82 3.92
CA ALA A 106 15.90 6.02 4.73
C ALA A 106 17.36 6.48 4.84
N GLN A 107 18.33 5.62 4.49
CA GLN A 107 19.74 6.02 4.44
C GLN A 107 19.99 7.01 3.29
N GLU A 108 20.96 7.90 3.50
CA GLU A 108 21.43 8.81 2.46
C GLU A 108 22.54 8.15 1.63
N CYS A 109 22.36 8.10 0.32
CA CYS A 109 23.36 7.63 -0.63
C CYS A 109 23.28 8.40 -1.95
N GLY A 110 24.39 8.39 -2.68
CA GLY A 110 24.53 9.06 -3.98
C GLY A 110 26.00 9.37 -4.24
N ILE A 111 26.36 9.54 -5.51
CA ILE A 111 27.75 9.73 -5.93
C ILE A 111 28.10 11.23 -5.84
N HIS A 112 27.17 12.09 -6.24
CA HIS A 112 27.36 13.55 -6.27
C HIS A 112 26.43 14.30 -5.32
N SER A 113 25.17 13.87 -5.20
CA SER A 113 24.18 14.43 -4.28
C SER A 113 23.78 13.39 -3.24
N LYS A 114 23.66 13.76 -1.97
CA LYS A 114 23.15 12.83 -0.93
C LYS A 114 21.63 12.79 -1.02
N GLN A 115 21.06 11.67 -1.43
CA GLN A 115 19.61 11.47 -1.51
C GLN A 115 19.18 10.18 -0.81
N ARG A 116 17.86 9.99 -0.63
CA ARG A 116 17.33 8.74 -0.07
C ARG A 116 17.69 7.55 -0.94
N CYS A 117 18.14 6.47 -0.31
CA CYS A 117 18.76 5.36 -0.99
C CYS A 117 17.76 4.32 -1.54
N TYR A 118 16.93 4.73 -2.49
CA TYR A 118 16.09 3.81 -3.28
C TYR A 118 16.89 2.74 -4.03
N PRO A 119 18.08 3.04 -4.61
CA PRO A 119 18.88 2.02 -5.29
C PRO A 119 19.27 0.85 -4.39
N LEU A 120 19.60 1.11 -3.13
CA LEU A 120 19.93 0.09 -2.15
C LEU A 120 18.69 -0.72 -1.74
N ALA A 121 17.56 -0.03 -1.49
CA ALA A 121 16.30 -0.67 -1.13
C ALA A 121 15.82 -1.66 -2.20
N PHE A 122 15.99 -1.34 -3.49
CA PHE A 122 15.67 -2.26 -4.59
C PHE A 122 16.81 -3.21 -4.96
N GLY A 123 18.06 -2.80 -4.76
CA GLY A 123 19.25 -3.56 -5.14
C GLY A 123 19.49 -4.77 -4.23
N VAL A 124 19.24 -4.66 -2.92
CA VAL A 124 19.37 -5.79 -1.99
C VAL A 124 18.46 -6.96 -2.39
N PRO A 125 17.14 -6.76 -2.61
CA PRO A 125 16.27 -7.78 -3.18
C PRO A 125 16.78 -8.39 -4.51
N ALA A 126 17.37 -7.58 -5.39
CA ALA A 126 17.92 -8.06 -6.67
C ALA A 126 19.08 -9.05 -6.45
N VAL A 127 20.00 -8.71 -5.55
CA VAL A 127 21.14 -9.58 -5.18
C VAL A 127 20.66 -10.86 -4.50
N LEU A 128 19.68 -10.77 -3.59
CA LEU A 128 19.10 -11.94 -2.93
C LEU A 128 18.41 -12.87 -3.95
N MET A 129 17.68 -12.32 -4.92
CA MET A 129 17.04 -13.10 -5.97
C MET A 129 18.08 -13.75 -6.91
N ALA A 130 19.13 -13.03 -7.29
CA ALA A 130 20.24 -13.59 -8.08
C ALA A 130 20.93 -14.73 -7.34
N THR A 131 21.16 -14.57 -6.03
CA THR A 131 21.75 -15.61 -5.17
C THR A 131 20.84 -16.83 -5.10
N SER A 132 19.54 -16.63 -4.92
CA SER A 132 18.53 -17.71 -4.95
C SER A 132 18.53 -18.47 -6.28
N LEU A 133 18.64 -17.76 -7.40
CA LEU A 133 18.76 -18.38 -8.73
C LEU A 133 20.03 -19.23 -8.85
N VAL A 134 21.18 -18.73 -8.40
CA VAL A 134 22.44 -19.49 -8.40
C VAL A 134 22.31 -20.77 -7.57
N VAL A 135 21.75 -20.69 -6.36
CA VAL A 135 21.51 -21.86 -5.50
C VAL A 135 20.58 -22.87 -6.19
N PHE A 136 19.51 -22.40 -6.82
CA PHE A 136 18.58 -23.25 -7.57
C PHE A 136 19.24 -23.94 -8.77
N LEU A 137 20.13 -23.25 -9.49
CA LEU A 137 20.88 -23.81 -10.61
C LEU A 137 21.89 -24.87 -10.15
N VAL A 138 22.58 -24.65 -9.04
CA VAL A 138 23.51 -25.63 -8.44
C VAL A 138 22.76 -26.91 -8.06
N GLY A 139 21.55 -26.79 -7.51
CA GLY A 139 20.69 -27.93 -7.17
C GLY A 139 20.10 -28.68 -8.37
N SER A 140 20.22 -28.18 -9.59
CA SER A 140 19.53 -28.71 -10.79
C SER A 140 19.84 -30.17 -11.15
N ARG A 141 20.98 -30.70 -10.67
CA ARG A 141 21.37 -32.11 -10.81
C ARG A 141 20.72 -33.03 -9.79
N MET A 142 20.28 -32.51 -8.65
CA MET A 142 19.69 -33.28 -7.55
C MET A 142 18.16 -33.43 -7.67
N TYR A 143 17.52 -32.57 -8.45
CA TYR A 143 16.06 -32.54 -8.52
C TYR A 143 15.43 -33.68 -9.32
N LYS A 144 14.31 -34.20 -8.82
CA LYS A 144 13.42 -35.12 -9.55
C LYS A 144 12.67 -34.33 -10.63
N LYS A 145 12.76 -34.77 -11.89
CA LYS A 145 12.19 -34.08 -13.06
C LYS A 145 10.95 -34.83 -13.56
N VAL A 146 9.77 -34.39 -13.11
CA VAL A 146 8.49 -34.94 -13.55
C VAL A 146 8.22 -34.54 -15.01
N LYS A 147 7.63 -35.46 -15.80
CA LYS A 147 7.24 -35.18 -17.19
C LYS A 147 6.10 -34.16 -17.23
N PRO A 148 6.06 -33.24 -18.20
CA PRO A 148 4.98 -32.26 -18.30
C PRO A 148 3.64 -32.97 -18.56
N GLN A 149 2.67 -32.76 -17.66
CA GLN A 149 1.27 -33.11 -17.90
C GLN A 149 0.64 -32.04 -18.82
N GLY A 150 -0.30 -32.44 -19.68
CA GLY A 150 -0.92 -31.57 -20.69
C GLY A 150 -1.58 -30.31 -20.12
N ASN A 151 -1.89 -29.33 -20.99
CA ASN A 151 -2.45 -28.05 -20.55
C ASN A 151 -3.99 -28.11 -20.43
N ILE A 152 -4.45 -28.58 -19.26
CA ILE A 152 -5.86 -28.72 -18.90
C ILE A 152 -6.63 -27.40 -19.06
N MET A 153 -5.98 -26.25 -18.86
CA MET A 153 -6.60 -24.93 -19.04
C MET A 153 -7.07 -24.67 -20.47
N ILE A 154 -6.24 -25.03 -21.44
CA ILE A 154 -6.56 -24.86 -22.86
C ILE A 154 -7.70 -25.79 -23.25
N GLU A 155 -7.71 -27.01 -22.75
CA GLU A 155 -8.78 -27.97 -23.00
C GLU A 155 -10.11 -27.51 -22.42
N VAL A 156 -10.13 -27.03 -21.17
CA VAL A 156 -11.34 -26.48 -20.52
C VAL A 156 -11.85 -25.26 -21.29
N SER A 157 -10.95 -24.36 -21.69
CA SER A 157 -11.31 -23.15 -22.45
C SER A 157 -11.87 -23.47 -23.84
N LYS A 158 -11.28 -24.45 -24.55
CA LYS A 158 -11.80 -24.95 -25.83
C LYS A 158 -13.14 -25.69 -25.67
N CYS A 159 -13.32 -26.42 -24.58
CA CYS A 159 -14.59 -27.08 -24.25
C CYS A 159 -15.70 -26.06 -24.01
N ILE A 160 -15.44 -25.03 -23.20
CA ILE A 160 -16.38 -23.93 -22.94
C ILE A 160 -16.70 -23.16 -24.22
N GLY A 161 -15.69 -22.79 -25.01
CA GLY A 161 -15.87 -22.07 -26.27
C GLY A 161 -16.66 -22.89 -27.29
N PHE A 162 -16.41 -24.20 -27.38
CA PHE A 162 -17.18 -25.11 -28.22
C PHE A 162 -18.63 -25.22 -27.75
N ALA A 163 -18.87 -25.40 -26.44
CA ALA A 163 -20.23 -25.45 -25.87
C ALA A 163 -21.02 -24.17 -26.17
N LEU A 164 -20.41 -23.00 -26.01
CA LEU A 164 -21.02 -21.71 -26.33
C LEU A 164 -21.33 -21.59 -27.82
N LYS A 165 -20.36 -21.87 -28.70
CA LYS A 165 -20.55 -21.84 -30.15
C LYS A 165 -21.67 -22.78 -30.59
N ASN A 166 -21.73 -23.99 -30.03
CA ASN A 166 -22.73 -24.99 -30.37
C ASN A 166 -24.12 -24.61 -29.86
N ARG A 167 -24.20 -23.99 -28.67
CA ARG A 167 -25.45 -23.43 -28.11
C ARG A 167 -26.02 -22.30 -28.97
N PHE A 168 -25.17 -21.40 -29.47
CA PHE A 168 -25.62 -20.30 -30.35
C PHE A 168 -26.07 -20.83 -31.72
N ARG A 169 -25.39 -21.86 -32.25
CA ARG A 169 -25.70 -22.46 -33.56
C ARG A 169 -27.00 -23.28 -33.56
N HIS A 170 -27.34 -23.92 -32.43
CA HIS A 170 -28.52 -24.77 -32.28
C HIS A 170 -29.63 -24.14 -31.42
N ARG A 171 -29.70 -22.80 -31.34
CA ARG A 171 -30.69 -22.05 -30.54
C ARG A 171 -32.15 -22.14 -31.05
N SER A 172 -32.41 -22.90 -32.12
CA SER A 172 -33.74 -23.10 -32.71
C SER A 172 -34.59 -24.06 -31.88
N LYS A 173 -35.94 -23.92 -31.94
CA LYS A 173 -36.94 -24.77 -31.24
C LYS A 173 -36.89 -26.26 -31.61
N GLN A 174 -36.06 -26.65 -32.58
CA GLN A 174 -35.98 -28.01 -33.14
C GLN A 174 -35.11 -28.98 -32.32
N PHE A 175 -34.33 -28.49 -31.33
CA PHE A 175 -33.47 -29.34 -30.51
C PHE A 175 -33.98 -29.40 -29.05
N PRO A 176 -33.99 -30.59 -28.41
CA PRO A 176 -34.42 -30.73 -27.02
C PRO A 176 -33.49 -29.93 -26.09
N LYS A 177 -34.09 -29.27 -25.08
CA LYS A 177 -33.33 -28.52 -24.06
C LYS A 177 -32.52 -29.51 -23.22
N ARG A 178 -31.19 -29.29 -23.13
CA ARG A 178 -30.31 -30.00 -22.20
C ARG A 178 -30.38 -29.39 -20.80
N GLU A 179 -30.15 -30.17 -19.76
CA GLU A 179 -30.22 -29.72 -18.35
C GLU A 179 -29.21 -28.63 -18.01
N HIS A 180 -27.97 -28.72 -18.54
CA HIS A 180 -26.96 -27.68 -18.38
C HIS A 180 -26.41 -27.21 -19.74
N TRP A 181 -26.08 -25.92 -19.87
CA TRP A 181 -25.59 -25.34 -21.13
C TRP A 181 -24.22 -25.88 -21.58
N LEU A 182 -23.44 -26.42 -20.65
CA LEU A 182 -22.15 -27.05 -20.96
C LEU A 182 -22.30 -28.44 -21.59
N ASP A 183 -23.48 -29.06 -21.50
CA ASP A 183 -23.72 -30.38 -22.09
C ASP A 183 -23.70 -30.35 -23.62
N TRP A 184 -23.80 -29.18 -24.24
CA TRP A 184 -23.62 -29.00 -25.68
C TRP A 184 -22.20 -29.35 -26.18
N ALA A 185 -21.24 -29.57 -25.28
CA ALA A 185 -19.91 -30.08 -25.60
C ALA A 185 -19.83 -31.62 -25.69
N SER A 186 -20.88 -32.36 -25.32
CA SER A 186 -20.83 -33.83 -25.24
C SER A 186 -20.61 -34.54 -26.58
N GLU A 187 -20.75 -33.81 -27.69
CA GLU A 187 -20.51 -34.31 -29.04
C GLU A 187 -19.02 -34.47 -29.36
N LYS A 188 -18.16 -33.73 -28.64
CA LYS A 188 -16.72 -33.66 -28.93
C LYS A 188 -15.83 -33.95 -27.72
N TYR A 189 -16.31 -33.71 -26.50
CA TYR A 189 -15.53 -33.83 -25.28
C TYR A 189 -16.12 -34.88 -24.34
N ASP A 190 -15.23 -35.52 -23.57
CA ASP A 190 -15.59 -36.55 -22.62
C ASP A 190 -16.52 -36.02 -21.53
N LYS A 191 -17.47 -36.87 -21.10
CA LYS A 191 -18.41 -36.54 -20.03
C LYS A 191 -17.69 -36.14 -18.73
N ARG A 192 -16.53 -36.76 -18.44
CA ARG A 192 -15.66 -36.40 -17.30
C ARG A 192 -15.20 -34.96 -17.35
N LEU A 193 -14.64 -34.53 -18.48
CA LEU A 193 -14.17 -33.15 -18.66
C LEU A 193 -15.31 -32.15 -18.53
N ILE A 194 -16.49 -32.47 -19.08
CA ILE A 194 -17.68 -31.61 -18.99
C ILE A 194 -18.15 -31.48 -17.54
N THR A 195 -18.27 -32.58 -16.80
CA THR A 195 -18.69 -32.54 -15.39
C THR A 195 -17.69 -31.79 -14.52
N GLN A 196 -16.39 -32.04 -14.68
CA GLN A 196 -15.34 -31.31 -13.96
C GLN A 196 -15.36 -29.81 -14.30
N ALA A 197 -15.55 -29.44 -15.56
CA ALA A 197 -15.68 -28.05 -15.98
C ALA A 197 -16.93 -27.36 -15.40
N LYS A 198 -18.06 -28.08 -15.24
CA LYS A 198 -19.25 -27.56 -14.53
C LYS A 198 -18.94 -27.22 -13.08
N MET A 199 -18.19 -28.09 -12.37
CA MET A 199 -17.77 -27.83 -10.98
C MET A 199 -16.91 -26.57 -10.88
N VAL A 200 -15.89 -26.48 -11.74
CA VAL A 200 -14.99 -25.31 -11.77
C VAL A 200 -15.75 -24.03 -12.07
N LEU A 201 -16.64 -24.02 -13.08
CA LEU A 201 -17.47 -22.85 -13.41
C LEU A 201 -18.37 -22.43 -12.24
N LYS A 202 -18.90 -23.38 -11.46
CA LYS A 202 -19.73 -23.10 -10.29
C LYS A 202 -18.93 -22.39 -9.19
N VAL A 203 -17.68 -22.78 -8.96
CA VAL A 203 -16.77 -22.12 -8.00
C VAL A 203 -16.31 -20.76 -8.55
N LEU A 204 -15.95 -20.66 -9.83
CA LEU A 204 -15.59 -19.38 -10.46
C LEU A 204 -16.74 -18.38 -10.45
N PHE A 205 -17.99 -18.83 -10.51
CA PHE A 205 -19.14 -17.94 -10.36
C PHE A 205 -19.22 -17.36 -8.94
N LEU A 206 -18.91 -18.15 -7.91
CA LEU A 206 -18.76 -17.62 -6.55
C LEU A 206 -17.59 -16.66 -6.41
N TYR A 207 -16.61 -16.69 -7.33
CA TYR A 207 -15.47 -15.78 -7.30
C TYR A 207 -15.76 -14.34 -7.69
N ILE A 208 -16.84 -14.10 -8.44
CA ILE A 208 -17.19 -12.78 -8.99
C ILE A 208 -17.21 -11.67 -7.93
N PRO A 209 -17.72 -11.88 -6.70
CA PRO A 209 -17.76 -10.83 -5.67
C PRO A 209 -16.46 -10.68 -4.85
N LEU A 210 -15.55 -11.68 -4.81
CA LEU A 210 -14.33 -11.63 -3.99
C LEU A 210 -13.32 -10.51 -4.35
N PRO A 211 -13.19 -10.01 -5.60
CA PRO A 211 -12.29 -8.91 -5.91
C PRO A 211 -12.47 -7.68 -5.02
N MET A 212 -13.69 -7.40 -4.54
CA MET A 212 -13.94 -6.26 -3.67
C MET A 212 -13.21 -6.37 -2.32
N PHE A 213 -13.06 -7.59 -1.79
CA PHE A 213 -12.27 -7.80 -0.57
C PHE A 213 -10.81 -7.44 -0.79
N TRP A 214 -10.22 -7.92 -1.90
CA TRP A 214 -8.82 -7.62 -2.25
C TRP A 214 -8.60 -6.14 -2.54
N ALA A 215 -9.59 -5.46 -3.13
CA ALA A 215 -9.56 -4.02 -3.33
C ALA A 215 -9.41 -3.25 -2.01
N LEU A 216 -9.99 -3.72 -0.90
CA LEU A 216 -9.80 -3.11 0.43
C LEU A 216 -8.51 -3.59 1.09
N PHE A 217 -8.22 -4.89 1.00
CA PHE A 217 -7.04 -5.46 1.65
C PHE A 217 -5.72 -4.88 1.13
N ASP A 218 -5.57 -4.72 -0.18
CA ASP A 218 -4.33 -4.22 -0.79
C ASP A 218 -4.13 -2.70 -0.57
N GLN A 219 -5.15 -1.97 -0.12
CA GLN A 219 -5.03 -0.56 0.25
C GLN A 219 -4.21 -0.32 1.52
N GLN A 220 -4.02 -1.34 2.36
CA GLN A 220 -3.14 -1.23 3.53
C GLN A 220 -1.71 -0.82 3.13
N GLY A 221 -1.25 -1.23 1.94
CA GLY A 221 0.08 -0.92 1.43
C GLY A 221 0.20 0.46 0.78
N SER A 222 -0.92 1.14 0.53
CA SER A 222 -0.97 2.40 -0.21
C SER A 222 -1.69 3.49 0.60
N ARG A 223 -3.01 3.46 0.65
CA ARG A 223 -3.82 4.49 1.32
C ARG A 223 -3.51 4.58 2.81
N TRP A 224 -3.34 3.46 3.51
CA TRP A 224 -3.02 3.50 4.94
C TRP A 224 -1.59 3.98 5.21
N THR A 225 -0.66 3.72 4.30
CA THR A 225 0.67 4.32 4.32
C THR A 225 0.59 5.84 4.18
N LEU A 226 -0.23 6.35 3.25
CA LEU A 226 -0.47 7.79 3.07
C LEU A 226 -1.17 8.41 4.29
N GLN A 227 -2.14 7.73 4.90
CA GLN A 227 -2.71 8.17 6.17
C GLN A 227 -1.61 8.27 7.23
N ALA A 228 -0.71 7.29 7.31
CA ALA A 228 0.38 7.25 8.27
C ALA A 228 1.43 8.35 8.07
N THR A 229 1.61 8.90 6.85
CA THR A 229 2.53 10.03 6.61
C THR A 229 2.10 11.32 7.31
N THR A 230 0.82 11.42 7.69
CA THR A 230 0.21 12.57 8.39
C THR A 230 -0.02 12.33 9.88
N MET A 231 0.53 11.25 10.42
CA MET A 231 0.42 10.87 11.84
C MET A 231 1.75 11.09 12.57
N ASP A 232 1.71 11.04 13.89
CA ASP A 232 2.91 11.07 14.73
C ASP A 232 3.51 9.66 14.87
N GLY A 233 4.78 9.52 14.47
CA GLY A 233 5.54 8.28 14.46
C GLY A 233 6.49 8.10 15.64
N ASP A 234 6.37 8.91 16.69
CA ASP A 234 7.20 8.79 17.89
C ASP A 234 6.75 7.68 18.84
N PHE A 235 7.38 6.50 18.77
CA PHE A 235 7.20 5.44 19.77
C PHE A 235 8.19 5.58 20.95
N GLY A 236 8.70 6.79 21.19
CA GLY A 236 9.57 7.17 22.30
C GLY A 236 11.05 6.83 22.05
N SER A 237 11.38 5.54 21.93
CA SER A 237 12.78 5.09 21.73
C SER A 237 13.13 4.82 20.26
N VAL A 238 12.11 4.63 19.42
CA VAL A 238 12.25 4.29 18.01
C VAL A 238 11.22 5.10 17.24
N GLN A 239 11.69 5.79 16.20
CA GLN A 239 10.82 6.47 15.25
C GLN A 239 10.38 5.47 14.18
N ILE A 240 9.07 5.27 14.05
CA ILE A 240 8.50 4.36 13.05
C ILE A 240 8.17 5.14 11.78
N GLN A 241 8.68 4.65 10.64
CA GLN A 241 8.36 5.21 9.33
C GLN A 241 6.96 4.77 8.86
N PRO A 242 6.24 5.58 8.07
CA PRO A 242 4.91 5.24 7.53
C PRO A 242 4.80 3.84 6.93
N ASP A 243 5.76 3.47 6.06
CA ASP A 243 5.78 2.15 5.41
C ASP A 243 5.95 0.98 6.39
N GLN A 244 6.62 1.21 7.52
CA GLN A 244 6.89 0.17 8.51
C GLN A 244 5.62 -0.26 9.25
N MET A 245 4.53 0.53 9.20
CA MET A 245 3.26 0.14 9.78
C MET A 245 2.68 -1.13 9.15
N GLN A 246 3.04 -1.43 7.90
CA GLN A 246 2.66 -2.68 7.24
C GLN A 246 3.18 -3.93 7.95
N THR A 247 4.23 -3.79 8.78
CA THR A 247 4.79 -4.87 9.62
C THR A 247 3.79 -5.39 10.64
N VAL A 248 2.80 -4.59 11.03
CA VAL A 248 1.75 -4.99 11.96
C VAL A 248 0.96 -6.18 11.39
N ASN A 249 0.67 -6.20 10.09
CA ASN A 249 -0.11 -7.28 9.48
C ASN A 249 0.54 -8.68 9.60
N PRO A 250 1.79 -8.93 9.14
CA PRO A 250 2.41 -10.25 9.28
C PRO A 250 2.57 -10.70 10.74
N ILE A 251 2.84 -9.79 11.68
CA ILE A 251 2.87 -10.10 13.12
C ILE A 251 1.50 -10.61 13.57
N LEU A 252 0.44 -9.89 13.21
CA LEU A 252 -0.92 -10.27 13.55
C LEU A 252 -1.34 -11.58 12.88
N ILE A 253 -0.94 -11.87 11.64
CA ILE A 253 -1.25 -13.15 10.98
C ILE A 253 -0.66 -14.32 11.77
N ILE A 254 0.61 -14.23 12.17
CA ILE A 254 1.30 -15.28 12.95
C ILE A 254 0.58 -15.55 14.28
N ILE A 255 0.00 -14.52 14.90
CA ILE A 255 -0.75 -14.65 16.16
C ILE A 255 -2.19 -15.12 15.91
N MET A 256 -2.87 -14.55 14.93
CA MET A 256 -4.30 -14.74 14.70
C MET A 256 -4.63 -16.07 14.05
N VAL A 257 -3.78 -16.63 13.19
CA VAL A 257 -4.04 -17.94 12.58
C VAL A 257 -4.21 -19.03 13.66
N PRO A 258 -3.26 -19.23 14.61
CA PRO A 258 -3.46 -20.17 15.71
C PRO A 258 -4.66 -19.83 16.61
N VAL A 259 -4.89 -18.55 16.91
CA VAL A 259 -6.01 -18.13 17.76
C VAL A 259 -7.35 -18.46 17.11
N VAL A 260 -7.51 -18.19 15.82
CA VAL A 260 -8.73 -18.47 15.08
C VAL A 260 -9.00 -19.98 15.02
N ASP A 261 -7.99 -20.78 14.70
CA ASP A 261 -8.14 -22.22 14.51
C ASP A 261 -8.30 -23.01 15.83
N VAL A 262 -7.51 -22.66 16.86
CA VAL A 262 -7.45 -23.43 18.13
C VAL A 262 -8.45 -22.90 19.16
N VAL A 263 -8.75 -21.60 19.15
CA VAL A 263 -9.60 -20.97 20.17
C VAL A 263 -10.96 -20.61 19.60
N ILE A 264 -11.01 -19.78 18.55
CA ILE A 264 -12.28 -19.20 18.07
C ILE A 264 -13.18 -20.26 17.44
N TYR A 265 -12.70 -21.06 16.49
CA TYR A 265 -13.54 -22.07 15.83
C TYR A 265 -14.09 -23.13 16.79
N PRO A 266 -13.32 -23.68 17.75
CA PRO A 266 -13.87 -24.59 18.76
C PRO A 266 -14.88 -23.93 19.69
N LEU A 267 -14.70 -22.67 20.06
CA LEU A 267 -15.69 -21.94 20.86
C LEU A 267 -17.00 -21.72 20.09
N ILE A 268 -16.94 -21.32 18.83
CA ILE A 268 -18.14 -21.19 17.98
C ILE A 268 -18.87 -22.53 17.84
N LYS A 269 -18.10 -23.62 17.71
CA LYS A 269 -18.66 -24.99 17.66
C LYS A 269 -19.33 -25.37 18.98
N LYS A 270 -18.78 -24.97 20.13
CA LYS A 270 -19.40 -25.15 21.46
C LYS A 270 -20.70 -24.36 21.59
N CYS A 271 -20.82 -23.21 20.93
CA CYS A 271 -22.06 -22.43 20.87
C CYS A 271 -23.12 -23.03 19.93
N GLY A 272 -22.87 -24.19 19.31
CA GLY A 272 -23.83 -24.88 18.44
C GLY A 272 -23.99 -24.28 17.04
N ILE A 273 -23.14 -23.31 16.66
CA ILE A 273 -23.21 -22.65 15.35
C ILE A 273 -22.34 -23.43 14.35
N ASN A 274 -22.99 -24.03 13.34
CA ASN A 274 -22.27 -24.63 12.21
C ASN A 274 -21.71 -23.52 11.31
N PHE A 275 -20.41 -23.30 11.43
CA PHE A 275 -19.70 -22.26 10.70
C PHE A 275 -19.14 -22.80 9.39
N THR A 276 -20.00 -22.83 8.36
CA THR A 276 -19.64 -23.32 7.03
C THR A 276 -18.58 -22.43 6.36
N PRO A 277 -17.78 -22.96 5.41
CA PRO A 277 -16.72 -22.18 4.75
C PRO A 277 -17.23 -20.89 4.11
N LEU A 278 -18.39 -20.92 3.44
CA LEU A 278 -18.94 -19.71 2.84
C LEU A 278 -19.40 -18.67 3.87
N ARG A 279 -19.91 -19.10 5.04
CA ARG A 279 -20.26 -18.18 6.14
C ARG A 279 -19.03 -17.51 6.73
N LYS A 280 -17.92 -18.25 6.85
CA LYS A 280 -16.62 -17.69 7.28
C LYS A 280 -16.17 -16.58 6.31
N ILE A 281 -16.20 -16.85 5.01
CA ILE A 281 -15.86 -15.85 3.98
C ILE A 281 -16.74 -14.60 4.09
N THR A 282 -18.06 -14.76 4.30
CA THR A 282 -18.98 -13.63 4.55
C THR A 282 -18.58 -12.83 5.79
N VAL A 283 -18.28 -13.48 6.91
CA VAL A 283 -17.82 -12.79 8.14
C VAL A 283 -16.51 -12.04 7.89
N GLY A 284 -15.59 -12.62 7.12
CA GLY A 284 -14.35 -11.94 6.72
C GLY A 284 -14.63 -10.65 5.93
N MET A 285 -15.50 -10.69 4.92
CA MET A 285 -15.89 -9.47 4.18
C MET A 285 -16.54 -8.41 5.07
N PHE A 286 -17.38 -8.83 6.02
CA PHE A 286 -17.99 -7.91 6.98
C PHE A 286 -16.96 -7.24 7.89
N LEU A 287 -16.01 -8.01 8.42
CA LEU A 287 -14.93 -7.48 9.26
C LEU A 287 -14.03 -6.51 8.48
N ALA A 288 -13.69 -6.81 7.22
CA ALA A 288 -12.91 -5.89 6.39
C ALA A 288 -13.65 -4.57 6.12
N SER A 289 -14.98 -4.59 5.96
CA SER A 289 -15.79 -3.37 5.87
C SER A 289 -15.71 -2.55 7.16
N LEU A 290 -15.79 -3.20 8.32
CA LEU A 290 -15.65 -2.55 9.62
C LEU A 290 -14.25 -1.95 9.84
N ALA A 291 -13.19 -2.59 9.34
CA ALA A 291 -11.83 -2.05 9.39
C ALA A 291 -11.72 -0.71 8.64
N PHE A 292 -12.41 -0.57 7.50
CA PHE A 292 -12.43 0.68 6.75
C PHE A 292 -13.30 1.77 7.40
N VAL A 293 -14.35 1.38 8.12
CA VAL A 293 -15.07 2.33 9.00
C VAL A 293 -14.15 2.86 10.09
N ALA A 294 -13.36 2.00 10.73
CA ALA A 294 -12.36 2.42 11.71
C ALA A 294 -11.31 3.37 11.09
N ALA A 295 -10.82 3.05 9.88
CA ALA A 295 -9.88 3.91 9.16
C ALA A 295 -10.45 5.28 8.81
N ALA A 296 -11.74 5.35 8.44
CA ALA A 296 -12.43 6.61 8.21
C ALA A 296 -12.53 7.46 9.49
N LEU A 297 -12.83 6.84 10.63
CA LEU A 297 -12.89 7.54 11.93
C LEU A 297 -11.54 8.13 12.33
N VAL A 298 -10.46 7.37 12.13
CA VAL A 298 -9.09 7.87 12.36
C VAL A 298 -8.78 9.04 11.42
N GLN A 299 -9.15 8.94 10.15
CA GLN A 299 -8.90 9.99 9.17
C GLN A 299 -9.62 11.31 9.53
N VAL A 300 -10.89 11.24 9.95
CA VAL A 300 -11.64 12.43 10.39
C VAL A 300 -10.90 13.17 11.53
N GLN A 301 -10.31 12.43 12.47
CA GLN A 301 -9.55 13.03 13.57
C GLN A 301 -8.24 13.71 13.10
N ILE A 302 -7.59 13.15 12.08
CA ILE A 302 -6.38 13.72 11.46
C ILE A 302 -6.75 15.03 10.73
N ASP A 303 -7.82 15.02 9.95
CA ASP A 303 -8.23 16.16 9.13
C ASP A 303 -8.63 17.36 10.01
N VAL A 304 -9.35 17.12 11.11
CA VAL A 304 -9.69 18.15 12.12
C VAL A 304 -8.43 18.82 12.69
N SER A 305 -7.35 18.05 12.87
CA SER A 305 -6.09 18.53 13.44
C SER A 305 -5.22 19.34 12.45
N SER A 306 -5.62 19.41 11.18
CA SER A 306 -4.86 20.05 10.09
C SER A 306 -5.37 21.44 9.69
N ALA A 307 -6.55 21.85 10.17
CA ALA A 307 -7.29 23.02 9.69
C ALA A 307 -6.94 24.38 10.31
N THR A 308 -5.86 24.51 11.09
CA THR A 308 -5.54 25.78 11.76
C THR A 308 -4.41 26.52 11.07
N CYS A 309 -4.77 27.64 10.44
CA CYS A 309 -3.80 28.61 10.01
C CYS A 309 -3.50 29.59 11.23
N LYS A 310 -2.22 29.90 11.58
CA LYS A 310 -1.52 30.87 12.51
C LYS A 310 -0.63 32.11 11.98
N TYR A 311 -1.06 33.40 11.87
CA TYR A 311 -0.30 34.59 11.34
C TYR A 311 0.84 34.95 12.28
N LEU A 312 2.07 34.91 11.77
CA LEU A 312 3.24 35.45 12.45
C LEU A 312 3.41 36.94 12.19
N PRO A 313 3.72 37.73 13.23
CA PRO A 313 4.60 38.90 13.09
C PRO A 313 5.89 38.74 13.93
N PHE A 314 6.92 39.62 13.79
CA PHE A 314 7.83 40.27 14.81
C PHE A 314 9.08 40.87 14.15
N ARG A 315 9.67 42.01 14.57
CA ARG A 315 9.48 42.90 15.74
C ARG A 315 9.56 44.38 15.33
N CYS A 316 8.88 45.22 16.12
CA CYS A 316 9.18 46.63 16.34
C CYS A 316 9.61 46.82 17.82
N ASN A 317 10.28 47.92 18.17
CA ASN A 317 10.58 48.28 19.58
C ASN A 317 9.31 48.55 20.43
N ALA A 318 8.12 48.53 19.83
CA ALA A 318 6.81 48.76 20.46
C ALA A 318 5.76 47.76 19.95
N SER A 319 4.61 47.67 20.61
CA SER A 319 3.45 46.92 20.11
C SER A 319 3.06 47.42 18.70
N ALA A 320 2.61 46.49 17.85
CA ALA A 320 2.09 46.81 16.52
C ALA A 320 0.60 46.47 16.45
N THR A 321 -0.19 47.39 15.92
CA THR A 321 -1.62 47.17 15.63
C THR A 321 -1.78 47.10 14.11
N VAL A 322 -2.37 46.01 13.64
CA VAL A 322 -2.66 45.77 12.23
C VAL A 322 -4.16 45.85 12.02
N HIS A 323 -4.57 46.72 11.11
CA HIS A 323 -5.95 46.91 10.67
C HIS A 323 -6.12 46.27 9.29
N PHE A 324 -7.05 45.33 9.18
CA PHE A 324 -7.36 44.60 7.95
C PHE A 324 -8.66 45.12 7.33
N GLU A 325 -8.60 45.77 6.18
CA GLU A 325 -9.78 46.23 5.41
C GLU A 325 -10.03 45.32 4.18
N PRO A 326 -11.31 45.00 3.85
CA PRO A 326 -12.56 45.61 4.31
C PRO A 326 -13.24 44.94 5.51
N GLN A 327 -12.67 43.87 6.08
CA GLN A 327 -13.32 43.06 7.12
C GLN A 327 -13.19 43.64 8.55
N LEU A 328 -12.44 44.74 8.73
CA LEU A 328 -12.28 45.52 9.99
C LEU A 328 -11.89 44.64 11.18
N GLN A 329 -11.00 43.68 10.96
CA GLN A 329 -10.42 42.90 12.05
C GLN A 329 -9.14 43.59 12.52
N ASP A 330 -9.12 43.99 13.79
CA ASP A 330 -7.98 44.67 14.39
C ASP A 330 -7.20 43.68 15.26
N VAL A 331 -5.90 43.59 15.02
CA VAL A 331 -5.03 42.71 15.79
C VAL A 331 -3.87 43.49 16.35
N THR A 332 -3.77 43.49 17.68
CA THR A 332 -2.65 44.11 18.39
C THR A 332 -1.72 43.04 18.90
N VAL A 333 -0.44 43.21 18.60
CA VAL A 333 0.58 42.20 18.88
C VAL A 333 1.70 42.81 19.70
N GLY A 334 2.08 42.11 20.77
CA GLY A 334 3.16 42.51 21.65
C GLY A 334 4.54 42.35 20.99
N PRO A 335 5.60 42.94 21.57
CA PRO A 335 6.96 42.73 21.06
C PRO A 335 7.35 41.25 21.18
N LEU A 336 7.78 40.63 20.07
CA LEU A 336 8.17 39.20 19.99
C LEU A 336 7.04 38.16 20.23
N GLY A 337 5.75 38.52 20.31
CA GLY A 337 4.69 37.55 20.70
C GLY A 337 3.58 37.26 19.68
N SER A 338 3.47 36.03 19.14
CA SER A 338 2.49 35.44 18.19
C SER A 338 1.07 36.01 18.01
N THR A 339 0.46 35.93 16.82
CA THR A 339 -1.01 35.79 16.66
C THR A 339 -1.40 34.47 15.96
N GLY A 340 -2.68 34.10 15.96
CA GLY A 340 -3.24 33.03 15.10
C GLY A 340 -3.49 33.52 13.65
N TYR A 341 -3.66 32.64 12.63
CA TYR A 341 -3.85 33.02 11.21
C TYR A 341 -5.36 33.17 11.20
N MET A 342 -5.77 34.22 10.53
CA MET A 342 -7.15 34.54 10.30
C MET A 342 -7.42 34.16 8.85
N THR A 343 -8.63 33.72 8.58
CA THR A 343 -9.06 33.35 7.23
C THR A 343 -9.79 34.54 6.62
N PHE A 344 -9.30 35.02 5.48
CA PHE A 344 -9.95 36.07 4.70
C PHE A 344 -10.51 35.47 3.40
N GLU A 345 -11.76 35.80 3.08
CA GLU A 345 -12.43 35.34 1.85
C GLU A 345 -12.17 36.24 0.62
N THR A 346 -11.29 37.24 0.75
CA THR A 346 -11.04 38.26 -0.29
C THR A 346 -9.73 38.00 -1.04
N SER A 347 -9.68 38.39 -2.32
CA SER A 347 -8.49 38.31 -3.18
C SER A 347 -7.58 39.54 -3.08
N GLN A 348 -8.07 40.61 -2.47
CA GLN A 348 -7.29 41.81 -2.17
C GLN A 348 -7.55 42.22 -0.73
N LEU A 349 -6.49 42.67 -0.08
CA LEU A 349 -6.53 43.02 1.33
C LEU A 349 -5.66 44.26 1.55
N GLN A 350 -6.28 45.31 2.07
CA GLN A 350 -5.58 46.52 2.47
C GLN A 350 -5.19 46.38 3.93
N VAL A 351 -3.90 46.52 4.20
CA VAL A 351 -3.33 46.32 5.53
C VAL A 351 -2.71 47.62 5.99
N ASN A 352 -3.27 48.20 7.05
CA ASN A 352 -2.69 49.36 7.72
C ASN A 352 -2.00 48.90 9.02
N VAL A 353 -0.69 49.10 9.08
CA VAL A 353 0.15 48.69 10.20
C VAL A 353 0.63 49.91 10.96
N ILE A 354 0.33 49.98 12.26
CA ILE A 354 0.70 51.06 13.16
C ILE A 354 1.65 50.50 14.21
N SER A 355 2.86 51.04 14.33
CA SER A 355 3.79 50.65 15.39
C SER A 355 4.75 51.78 15.77
N GLY A 356 4.87 52.03 17.08
CA GLY A 356 5.81 53.03 17.61
C GLY A 356 5.59 54.46 17.12
N GLY A 357 4.34 54.83 16.77
CA GLY A 357 3.99 56.17 16.26
C GLY A 357 4.07 56.35 14.74
N TYR A 358 4.51 55.31 14.02
CA TYR A 358 4.56 55.29 12.55
C TYR A 358 3.45 54.40 12.00
N SER A 359 2.85 54.80 10.86
CA SER A 359 1.86 53.99 10.14
C SER A 359 2.29 53.74 8.69
N THR A 360 1.96 52.56 8.17
CA THR A 360 2.11 52.23 6.75
C THR A 360 0.88 51.49 6.27
N THR A 361 0.34 51.90 5.13
CA THR A 361 -0.77 51.20 4.46
C THR A 361 -0.22 50.56 3.19
N LYS A 362 -0.43 49.26 3.03
CA LYS A 362 -0.12 48.54 1.80
C LYS A 362 -1.30 47.71 1.34
N ASP A 363 -1.50 47.74 0.03
CA ASP A 363 -2.43 46.86 -0.65
C ASP A 363 -1.72 45.60 -1.07
N PHE A 364 -2.37 44.48 -0.83
CA PHE A 364 -1.79 43.19 -1.11
C PHE A 364 -2.77 42.28 -1.85
N GLY A 365 -2.26 41.60 -2.87
CA GLY A 365 -3.01 40.57 -3.60
C GLY A 365 -2.85 39.21 -2.95
N PHE A 366 -3.96 38.55 -2.67
CA PHE A 366 -4.04 37.19 -2.12
C PHE A 366 -4.51 36.22 -3.20
N PRO A 367 -3.62 35.40 -3.78
CA PRO A 367 -4.04 34.25 -4.57
C PRO A 367 -4.75 33.23 -3.66
N HIS A 368 -5.91 32.74 -4.09
CA HIS A 368 -6.70 31.77 -3.33
C HIS A 368 -5.88 30.52 -2.97
N GLY A 369 -5.95 30.08 -1.71
CA GLY A 369 -5.36 28.82 -1.24
C GLY A 369 -3.91 28.89 -0.76
N ASN A 370 -3.24 30.04 -0.86
CA ASN A 370 -1.86 30.19 -0.42
C ASN A 370 -1.74 30.80 0.97
N ARG A 371 -0.81 30.28 1.76
CA ARG A 371 -0.43 30.83 3.06
C ARG A 371 0.59 31.95 2.86
N HIS A 372 0.36 33.05 3.56
CA HIS A 372 1.25 34.20 3.55
C HIS A 372 1.46 34.68 4.98
N THR A 373 2.70 35.02 5.30
CA THR A 373 3.08 35.58 6.59
C THR A 373 3.37 37.06 6.41
N LEU A 374 2.69 37.91 7.18
CA LEU A 374 2.90 39.35 7.11
C LEU A 374 4.09 39.73 8.00
N GLU A 375 5.19 40.06 7.36
CA GLU A 375 6.36 40.56 8.05
C GLU A 375 6.22 42.07 8.30
N VAL A 376 6.25 42.46 9.57
CA VAL A 376 6.24 43.88 9.99
C VAL A 376 7.57 44.19 10.67
N LYS A 377 8.31 45.14 10.10
CA LYS A 377 9.62 45.61 10.56
C LYS A 377 9.54 47.08 10.93
N ASN A 378 10.24 47.49 11.98
CA ASN A 378 10.50 48.91 12.26
C ASN A 378 12.00 49.14 12.33
N ASN A 379 12.49 49.96 11.39
CA ASN A 379 13.91 50.25 11.22
C ASN A 379 14.34 51.54 11.95
N GLY A 380 13.57 51.99 12.95
CA GLY A 380 13.80 53.23 13.69
C GLY A 380 13.39 54.52 12.96
N THR A 381 13.31 54.50 11.62
CA THR A 381 12.87 55.65 10.79
C THR A 381 11.47 55.49 10.19
N GLY A 382 10.84 54.33 10.36
CA GLY A 382 9.52 54.00 9.81
C GLY A 382 9.17 52.51 9.95
N VAL A 383 7.95 52.16 9.54
CA VAL A 383 7.44 50.78 9.55
C VAL A 383 7.37 50.25 8.12
N ILE A 384 7.90 49.05 7.91
CA ILE A 384 7.87 48.32 6.65
C ILE A 384 7.00 47.08 6.86
N ALA A 385 6.00 46.89 6.01
CA ALA A 385 5.17 45.69 5.96
C ALA A 385 5.43 44.96 4.64
N GLU A 386 5.80 43.68 4.66
CA GLU A 386 6.05 42.86 3.47
C GLU A 386 5.46 41.46 3.64
N TRP A 387 4.96 40.87 2.54
CA TRP A 387 4.57 39.46 2.60
C TRP A 387 5.78 38.57 2.40
N LEU A 388 5.96 37.66 3.33
CA LEU A 388 6.68 36.43 3.09
C LEU A 388 5.73 35.44 2.44
N SER A 389 6.05 35.04 1.21
CA SER A 389 5.38 33.90 0.59
C SER A 389 5.86 32.65 1.30
N ASP A 390 4.96 32.00 2.04
CA ASP A 390 5.33 30.78 2.75
C ASP A 390 5.46 29.61 1.77
N ASN A 391 4.80 29.66 0.60
CA ASN A 391 4.75 28.61 -0.43
C ASN A 391 4.45 27.19 0.11
N VAL A 392 3.94 27.11 1.34
CA VAL A 392 3.63 25.88 2.06
C VAL A 392 2.11 25.80 2.16
N THR A 393 1.53 24.88 1.40
CA THR A 393 0.09 24.68 1.29
C THR A 393 -0.40 23.48 2.10
N SER A 394 0.51 22.59 2.52
CA SER A 394 0.22 21.38 3.30
C SER A 394 1.23 21.18 4.44
N LYS A 395 0.86 20.34 5.42
CA LYS A 395 1.82 19.89 6.44
C LYS A 395 2.95 19.07 5.78
N PRO A 396 4.20 19.17 6.26
CA PRO A 396 5.26 18.28 5.82
C PRO A 396 4.92 16.82 6.17
N GLU A 397 5.22 15.92 5.24
CA GLU A 397 4.91 14.50 5.35
C GLU A 397 6.11 13.67 5.84
N GLU A 398 5.84 12.40 6.17
CA GLU A 398 6.83 11.39 6.59
C GLU A 398 7.61 11.79 7.85
N GLY A 399 6.98 12.58 8.71
CA GLY A 399 7.57 13.02 9.93
C GLY A 399 8.71 14.05 9.79
N ASN A 400 8.77 14.73 8.64
CA ASN A 400 9.61 15.91 8.50
C ASN A 400 8.91 17.14 9.08
N ASN A 401 9.71 18.17 9.33
CA ASN A 401 9.29 19.48 9.74
C ASN A 401 9.84 20.52 8.76
N LEU A 402 9.14 21.64 8.62
CA LEU A 402 9.63 22.77 7.84
C LEU A 402 10.23 23.79 8.79
N ILE A 403 11.49 24.15 8.56
CA ILE A 403 12.19 25.13 9.40
C ILE A 403 12.53 26.35 8.55
N ARG A 404 12.25 27.52 9.12
CA ARG A 404 12.68 28.81 8.61
C ARG A 404 13.40 29.57 9.72
N PHE A 405 14.47 30.29 9.37
CA PHE A 405 15.14 31.21 10.28
C PHE A 405 14.85 32.65 9.90
N ILE A 406 14.67 33.50 10.92
CA ILE A 406 14.64 34.95 10.76
C ILE A 406 15.83 35.53 11.53
N ASN A 407 16.67 36.29 10.82
CA ASN A 407 17.79 36.99 11.42
C ASN A 407 17.29 38.28 12.09
N ASN A 408 17.13 38.27 13.41
CA ASN A 408 16.83 39.46 14.20
C ASN A 408 18.10 40.10 14.81
N PHE A 409 19.28 39.73 14.29
CA PHE A 409 20.56 40.31 14.67
C PHE A 409 20.89 41.52 13.77
N GLY A 410 21.58 42.51 14.34
CA GLY A 410 21.92 43.76 13.64
C GLY A 410 22.99 43.63 12.54
N GLU A 411 23.52 42.43 12.32
CA GLU A 411 24.51 42.13 11.29
C GLU A 411 24.09 40.92 10.46
N ASP A 412 24.74 40.73 9.31
CA ASP A 412 24.57 39.53 8.50
C ASP A 412 25.12 38.31 9.24
N ILE A 413 24.34 37.23 9.27
CA ILE A 413 24.73 35.98 9.91
C ILE A 413 24.60 34.81 8.96
N ASN A 414 25.46 33.80 9.12
CA ASN A 414 25.29 32.51 8.48
C ASN A 414 24.69 31.52 9.49
N VAL A 415 23.61 30.86 9.12
CA VAL A 415 22.86 29.95 10.01
C VAL A 415 23.00 28.52 9.54
N THR A 416 23.32 27.64 10.49
CA THR A 416 23.44 26.20 10.28
C THR A 416 22.69 25.46 11.38
N MET A 417 21.99 24.38 11.05
CA MET A 417 21.32 23.53 12.02
C MET A 417 21.71 22.07 11.73
N GLY A 418 22.48 21.46 12.63
CA GLY A 418 23.08 20.14 12.36
C GLY A 418 23.99 20.19 11.12
N GLU A 419 23.70 19.38 10.11
CA GLU A 419 24.44 19.37 8.84
C GLU A 419 23.87 20.32 7.76
N THR A 420 22.69 20.90 7.98
CA THR A 420 22.02 21.73 6.97
C THR A 420 22.39 23.22 7.13
N SER A 421 22.76 23.84 6.01
CA SER A 421 23.07 25.27 5.95
C SER A 421 21.88 26.04 5.37
N PHE A 422 21.42 27.06 6.09
CA PHE A 422 20.35 27.97 5.67
C PHE A 422 20.90 29.20 4.92
N GLY A 423 22.23 29.28 4.81
CA GLY A 423 22.93 30.34 4.09
C GLY A 423 23.03 31.65 4.88
N ARG A 424 23.52 32.68 4.19
CA ARG A 424 23.73 34.01 4.75
C ARG A 424 22.41 34.77 4.77
N LEU A 425 21.98 35.15 5.96
CA LEU A 425 20.79 35.96 6.21
C LEU A 425 21.22 37.38 6.57
N SER A 426 20.77 38.35 5.78
CA SER A 426 20.93 39.76 6.12
C SER A 426 20.11 40.14 7.35
N SER A 427 20.46 41.25 7.99
CA SER A 427 19.67 41.79 9.11
C SER A 427 18.20 41.93 8.71
N LEU A 428 17.30 41.41 9.54
CA LEU A 428 15.85 41.35 9.32
C LEU A 428 15.42 40.54 8.07
N ALA A 429 16.26 39.65 7.54
CA ALA A 429 15.89 38.76 6.45
C ALA A 429 15.46 37.38 6.97
N ALA A 430 14.55 36.74 6.24
CA ALA A 430 14.10 35.37 6.48
C ALA A 430 14.71 34.40 5.46
N SER A 431 14.99 33.18 5.90
CA SER A 431 15.32 32.08 5.00
C SER A 431 14.05 31.56 4.30
N ASN A 432 14.22 30.80 3.23
CA ASN A 432 13.15 29.94 2.75
C ASN A 432 12.93 28.78 3.74
N TYR A 433 11.74 28.16 3.70
CA TYR A 433 11.50 26.93 4.42
C TYR A 433 12.37 25.80 3.84
N THR A 434 13.04 25.08 4.72
CA THR A 434 13.76 23.85 4.36
C THR A 434 13.20 22.68 5.15
N LEU A 435 13.12 21.51 4.50
CA LEU A 435 12.76 20.26 5.15
C LEU A 435 13.84 19.84 6.14
N PHE A 436 13.41 19.47 7.34
CA PHE A 436 14.26 19.02 8.42
C PHE A 436 13.63 17.81 9.10
N THR A 437 14.42 16.78 9.36
CA THR A 437 13.90 15.54 9.99
C THR A 437 13.49 15.80 11.44
N GLY A 438 12.26 15.42 11.80
CA GLY A 438 11.74 15.53 13.16
C GLY A 438 12.32 14.49 14.13
N GLY A 439 11.94 14.58 15.40
CA GLY A 439 12.29 13.57 16.42
C GLY A 439 13.73 13.64 16.96
N ARG A 440 14.53 14.60 16.53
CA ARG A 440 15.89 14.84 17.07
C ARG A 440 16.11 16.30 17.44
N THR A 441 17.01 16.51 18.38
CA THR A 441 17.51 17.84 18.76
C THR A 441 18.84 18.08 18.09
N ASP A 442 18.97 19.16 17.34
CA ASP A 442 20.20 19.51 16.62
C ASP A 442 20.81 20.80 17.17
N SER A 443 22.11 21.00 16.91
CA SER A 443 22.77 22.24 17.27
C SER A 443 22.49 23.31 16.21
N ILE A 444 21.89 24.42 16.62
CA ILE A 444 21.75 25.63 15.82
C ILE A 444 23.00 26.45 16.06
N THR A 445 23.79 26.67 15.01
CA THR A 445 25.01 27.47 15.04
C THR A 445 24.89 28.67 14.13
N VAL A 446 25.24 29.83 14.67
CA VAL A 446 25.20 31.12 13.99
C VAL A 446 26.61 31.70 13.96
N ILE A 447 27.06 32.06 12.76
CA ILE A 447 28.38 32.65 12.52
C ILE A 447 28.18 34.02 11.87
N GLY A 448 28.46 35.07 12.63
CA GLY A 448 28.52 36.46 12.16
C GLY A 448 29.96 36.89 11.83
N ASN A 449 30.18 38.20 11.67
CA ASN A 449 31.51 38.72 11.34
C ASN A 449 32.50 38.65 12.51
N SER A 450 32.01 38.71 13.75
CA SER A 450 32.83 38.70 14.97
C SER A 450 32.30 37.80 16.09
N THR A 451 31.15 37.16 15.89
CA THR A 451 30.47 36.35 16.90
C THR A 451 30.13 34.96 16.36
N SER A 452 30.44 33.93 17.13
CA SER A 452 29.97 32.57 16.92
C SER A 452 29.17 32.14 18.15
N CYS A 453 27.92 31.74 17.93
CA CYS A 453 27.04 31.29 19.00
C CYS A 453 26.35 29.99 18.61
N SER A 454 26.08 29.14 19.59
CA SER A 454 25.32 27.91 19.40
C SER A 454 24.28 27.70 20.48
N VAL A 455 23.22 26.98 20.14
CA VAL A 455 22.20 26.49 21.07
C VAL A 455 21.66 25.16 20.58
N LYS A 456 21.20 24.32 21.51
CA LYS A 456 20.54 23.07 21.16
C LYS A 456 19.06 23.33 20.86
N SER A 457 18.55 22.78 19.78
CA SER A 457 17.15 22.97 19.40
C SER A 457 16.18 22.26 20.35
N GLU A 458 14.94 22.73 20.38
CA GLU A 458 13.83 21.98 20.99
C GLU A 458 13.51 20.73 20.14
N SER A 459 12.81 19.76 20.75
CA SER A 459 12.31 18.59 20.04
C SER A 459 11.13 19.00 19.15
N LEU A 460 11.34 19.02 17.84
CA LEU A 460 10.33 19.43 16.87
C LEU A 460 9.36 18.27 16.63
N GLY A 461 8.08 18.48 16.95
CA GLY A 461 7.03 17.46 16.76
C GLY A 461 6.74 17.21 15.27
N PHE A 462 6.28 16.02 14.93
CA PHE A 462 6.16 15.55 13.54
C PHE A 462 5.16 16.34 12.69
N GLY A 463 5.49 16.61 11.42
CA GLY A 463 4.57 17.26 10.48
C GLY A 463 4.32 18.74 10.79
N SER A 464 5.24 19.38 11.50
CA SER A 464 5.12 20.78 11.93
C SER A 464 5.93 21.72 11.05
N ALA A 465 5.64 23.02 11.16
CA ALA A 465 6.46 24.07 10.57
C ALA A 465 6.77 25.10 11.65
N TYR A 466 8.04 25.45 11.75
CA TYR A 466 8.56 26.37 12.73
C TYR A 466 9.35 27.49 12.08
N THR A 467 9.10 28.70 12.57
CA THR A 467 9.93 29.87 12.33
C THR A 467 10.74 30.16 13.58
N ILE A 468 12.05 30.04 13.45
CA ILE A 468 13.00 30.23 14.55
C ILE A 468 13.61 31.63 14.41
N LEU A 469 13.39 32.46 15.42
CA LEU A 469 13.92 33.82 15.48
C LEU A 469 15.26 33.82 16.22
N ILE A 470 16.28 34.40 15.60
CA ILE A 470 17.61 34.54 16.19
C ILE A 470 17.72 35.92 16.83
N ASN A 471 17.60 36.01 18.15
CA ASN A 471 17.44 37.29 18.85
C ASN A 471 18.76 37.89 19.32
N GLN A 472 19.58 37.09 20.00
CA GLN A 472 20.80 37.59 20.64
C GLN A 472 21.86 36.50 20.73
N CYS A 473 23.11 36.90 20.60
CA CYS A 473 24.28 36.07 20.83
C CYS A 473 25.09 36.68 21.98
N THR A 474 25.14 36.01 23.13
CA THR A 474 25.81 36.49 24.35
C THR A 474 26.76 35.42 24.88
N GLY A 475 28.06 35.71 24.90
CA GLY A 475 29.07 34.82 25.47
C GLY A 475 29.15 33.43 24.80
N GLY A 476 28.85 33.34 23.50
CA GLY A 476 28.83 32.08 22.75
C GLY A 476 27.52 31.29 22.84
N THR A 477 26.54 31.77 23.61
CA THR A 477 25.20 31.17 23.70
C THR A 477 24.22 31.93 22.83
N LEU A 478 23.47 31.20 21.99
CA LEU A 478 22.44 31.77 21.13
C LEU A 478 21.08 31.78 21.86
N ASN A 479 20.41 32.94 21.88
CA ASN A 479 19.03 33.05 22.34
C ASN A 479 18.09 33.03 21.13
N VAL A 480 17.27 31.98 21.05
CA VAL A 480 16.31 31.77 19.97
C VAL A 480 14.88 31.71 20.51
N THR A 481 13.92 32.17 19.70
CA THR A 481 12.49 32.02 20.01
C THR A 481 11.83 31.21 18.90
N TYR A 482 11.02 30.22 19.30
CA TYR A 482 10.27 29.37 18.39
C TYR A 482 8.89 29.95 18.15
N SER A 483 8.50 30.00 16.89
CA SER A 483 7.14 30.28 16.48
C SER A 483 6.61 29.09 15.70
N GLU A 484 5.49 28.54 16.16
CA GLU A 484 4.84 27.39 15.53
C GLU A 484 3.89 27.88 14.44
N ASP A 485 4.35 27.81 13.18
CA ASP A 485 3.54 28.18 12.01
C ASP A 485 2.51 27.10 11.70
N ILE A 486 2.89 25.82 11.89
CA ILE A 486 2.01 24.65 11.72
C ILE A 486 2.15 23.74 12.94
N PRO A 487 1.04 23.39 13.63
CA PRO A 487 1.08 22.49 14.75
C PRO A 487 1.53 21.08 14.35
N PRO A 488 2.29 20.39 15.22
CA PRO A 488 2.63 19.00 15.00
C PRO A 488 1.39 18.11 14.90
N ASN A 489 1.57 16.93 14.33
CA ASN A 489 0.53 15.92 14.24
C ASN A 489 0.17 15.45 15.65
N THR A 490 -1.13 15.44 15.95
CA THR A 490 -1.67 15.10 17.28
C THR A 490 -2.08 13.63 17.37
N VAL A 491 -2.32 12.98 16.23
CA VAL A 491 -2.79 11.60 16.17
C VAL A 491 -1.60 10.68 15.99
N HIS A 492 -1.34 9.88 17.02
CA HIS A 492 -0.26 8.89 17.01
C HIS A 492 -0.57 7.70 16.08
N MET A 493 0.43 7.23 15.33
CA MET A 493 0.32 6.11 14.37
C MET A 493 -0.24 4.82 14.98
N ALA A 494 -0.08 4.61 16.30
CA ALA A 494 -0.68 3.46 16.99
C ALA A 494 -2.21 3.37 16.85
N TRP A 495 -2.90 4.49 16.55
CA TRP A 495 -4.33 4.48 16.23
C TRP A 495 -4.68 3.73 14.95
N GLN A 496 -3.70 3.36 14.11
CA GLN A 496 -3.90 2.44 13.00
C GLN A 496 -3.90 0.96 13.43
N ILE A 497 -3.39 0.61 14.63
CA ILE A 497 -3.34 -0.80 15.06
C ILE A 497 -4.74 -1.43 15.12
N PRO A 498 -5.81 -0.78 15.63
CA PRO A 498 -7.15 -1.33 15.60
C PRO A 498 -7.69 -1.68 14.19
N GLN A 499 -7.49 -0.81 13.19
CA GLN A 499 -7.93 -1.10 11.82
C GLN A 499 -7.12 -2.26 11.20
N TYR A 500 -5.80 -2.32 11.44
CA TYR A 500 -4.97 -3.46 11.03
C TYR A 500 -5.45 -4.75 11.70
N PHE A 501 -5.72 -4.72 13.00
CA PHE A 501 -6.22 -5.87 13.75
C PHE A 501 -7.51 -6.45 13.17
N ILE A 502 -8.50 -5.59 12.90
CA ILE A 502 -9.78 -6.01 12.34
C ILE A 502 -9.57 -6.56 10.91
N LEU A 503 -8.75 -5.89 10.10
CA LEU A 503 -8.45 -6.34 8.72
C LEU A 503 -7.69 -7.66 8.69
N THR A 504 -6.74 -7.89 9.58
CA THR A 504 -6.03 -9.18 9.68
C THR A 504 -6.96 -10.29 10.14
N CYS A 505 -7.85 -10.02 11.10
CA CYS A 505 -8.88 -10.99 11.49
C CYS A 505 -9.79 -11.32 10.30
N ALA A 506 -10.15 -10.32 9.49
CA ALA A 506 -10.90 -10.51 8.26
C ALA A 506 -10.14 -11.39 7.26
N GLU A 507 -8.86 -11.12 7.04
CA GLU A 507 -7.98 -11.89 6.14
C GLU A 507 -7.85 -13.35 6.59
N VAL A 508 -7.57 -13.61 7.86
CA VAL A 508 -7.40 -14.99 8.35
C VAL A 508 -8.66 -15.81 8.11
N VAL A 509 -9.84 -15.25 8.40
CA VAL A 509 -11.11 -15.96 8.21
C VAL A 509 -11.49 -16.06 6.73
N PHE A 510 -11.20 -15.04 5.91
CA PHE A 510 -11.52 -14.99 4.49
C PHE A 510 -10.56 -15.81 3.62
N SER A 511 -9.27 -15.53 3.69
CA SER A 511 -8.24 -16.04 2.77
C SER A 511 -7.90 -17.50 3.04
N VAL A 512 -7.70 -17.89 4.31
CA VAL A 512 -7.38 -19.28 4.67
C VAL A 512 -8.55 -20.19 4.30
N THR A 513 -9.76 -19.83 4.73
CA THR A 513 -10.98 -20.58 4.41
C THR A 513 -11.28 -20.57 2.92
N GLY A 514 -11.10 -19.44 2.25
CA GLY A 514 -11.35 -19.30 0.81
C GLY A 514 -10.46 -20.22 0.01
N LEU A 515 -9.16 -20.23 0.27
CA LEU A 515 -8.20 -21.13 -0.38
C LEU A 515 -8.50 -22.61 -0.10
N GLU A 516 -8.86 -22.95 1.14
CA GLU A 516 -9.26 -24.31 1.53
C GLU A 516 -10.54 -24.75 0.80
N PHE A 517 -11.57 -23.89 0.78
CA PHE A 517 -12.82 -24.13 0.06
C PHE A 517 -12.55 -24.36 -1.43
N SER A 518 -11.79 -23.47 -2.05
CA SER A 518 -11.39 -23.57 -3.45
C SER A 518 -10.64 -24.84 -3.78
N TYR A 519 -9.79 -25.32 -2.85
CA TYR A 519 -9.08 -26.57 -3.01
C TYR A 519 -10.01 -27.79 -2.84
N SER A 520 -10.94 -27.75 -1.88
CA SER A 520 -11.87 -28.85 -1.59
C SER A 520 -12.95 -29.05 -2.66
N GLN A 521 -13.37 -27.97 -3.33
CA GLN A 521 -14.38 -28.01 -4.40
C GLN A 521 -13.76 -28.23 -5.80
N ALA A 522 -12.43 -28.35 -5.88
CA ALA A 522 -11.73 -28.53 -7.14
C ALA A 522 -11.63 -30.01 -7.54
N PRO A 523 -11.94 -30.35 -8.81
CA PRO A 523 -11.56 -31.64 -9.38
C PRO A 523 -10.06 -31.91 -9.27
N SER A 524 -9.67 -33.18 -9.15
CA SER A 524 -8.28 -33.59 -8.92
C SER A 524 -7.30 -33.02 -9.95
N ASN A 525 -7.74 -32.90 -11.20
CA ASN A 525 -6.97 -32.39 -12.33
C ASN A 525 -7.13 -30.87 -12.58
N MET A 526 -8.01 -30.16 -11.87
CA MET A 526 -8.30 -28.73 -12.10
C MET A 526 -8.01 -27.81 -10.91
N LYS A 527 -7.33 -28.29 -9.86
CA LYS A 527 -6.92 -27.48 -8.70
C LYS A 527 -6.14 -26.22 -9.09
N SER A 528 -5.19 -26.34 -10.02
CA SER A 528 -4.39 -25.20 -10.49
C SER A 528 -5.22 -24.12 -11.20
N VAL A 529 -6.30 -24.52 -11.88
CA VAL A 529 -7.24 -23.61 -12.55
C VAL A 529 -7.94 -22.71 -11.54
N LEU A 530 -8.47 -23.30 -10.47
CA LEU A 530 -9.19 -22.55 -9.45
C LEU A 530 -8.25 -21.67 -8.61
N GLN A 531 -7.00 -22.09 -8.41
CA GLN A 531 -5.97 -21.25 -7.79
C GLN A 531 -5.58 -20.07 -8.69
N ALA A 532 -5.46 -20.27 -10.01
CA ALA A 532 -5.26 -19.17 -10.95
C ALA A 532 -6.47 -18.22 -10.98
N GLY A 533 -7.70 -18.75 -10.94
CA GLY A 533 -8.92 -17.97 -10.80
C GLY A 533 -8.96 -17.16 -9.50
N TRP A 534 -8.45 -17.70 -8.40
CA TRP A 534 -8.33 -16.99 -7.13
C TRP A 534 -7.38 -15.80 -7.24
N LEU A 535 -6.17 -16.01 -7.77
CA LEU A 535 -5.20 -14.94 -8.00
C LEU A 535 -5.72 -13.87 -8.97
N LEU A 536 -6.55 -14.27 -9.94
CA LEU A 536 -7.22 -13.32 -10.83
C LEU A 536 -8.17 -12.39 -10.05
N THR A 537 -8.83 -12.88 -8.98
CA THR A 537 -9.67 -12.00 -8.14
C THR A 537 -8.86 -10.90 -7.45
N VAL A 538 -7.62 -11.21 -7.03
CA VAL A 538 -6.69 -10.22 -6.47
C VAL A 538 -6.33 -9.17 -7.53
N ALA A 539 -6.02 -9.60 -8.75
CA ALA A 539 -5.68 -8.68 -9.85
C ALA A 539 -6.85 -7.76 -10.21
N VAL A 540 -8.07 -8.31 -10.29
CA VAL A 540 -9.29 -7.52 -10.53
C VAL A 540 -9.56 -6.56 -9.37
N GLY A 541 -9.31 -6.97 -8.12
CA GLY A 541 -9.42 -6.10 -6.95
C GLY A 541 -8.53 -4.86 -7.06
N ASN A 542 -7.26 -5.05 -7.42
CA ASN A 542 -6.32 -3.95 -7.64
C ASN A 542 -6.76 -3.02 -8.80
N ILE A 543 -7.34 -3.57 -9.86
CA ILE A 543 -7.92 -2.76 -10.96
C ILE A 543 -9.12 -1.94 -10.47
N ILE A 544 -9.98 -2.51 -9.61
CA ILE A 544 -11.11 -1.78 -9.01
C ILE A 544 -10.60 -0.58 -8.24
N VAL A 545 -9.53 -0.70 -7.46
CA VAL A 545 -8.93 0.42 -6.73
C VAL A 545 -8.54 1.55 -7.70
N LEU A 546 -7.85 1.23 -8.79
CA LEU A 546 -7.43 2.23 -9.79
C LEU A 546 -8.62 2.93 -10.46
N ILE A 547 -9.66 2.17 -10.81
CA ILE A 547 -10.88 2.72 -11.42
C ILE A 547 -11.61 3.63 -10.44
N VAL A 548 -11.80 3.17 -9.20
CA VAL A 548 -12.50 3.93 -8.17
C VAL A 548 -11.71 5.20 -7.84
N ALA A 549 -10.41 5.10 -7.59
CA ALA A 549 -9.55 6.25 -7.30
C ALA A 549 -9.51 7.26 -8.46
N GLY A 550 -9.50 6.80 -9.72
CA GLY A 550 -9.55 7.67 -10.89
C GLY A 550 -10.93 8.30 -11.16
N ALA A 551 -12.02 7.61 -10.79
CA ALA A 551 -13.39 8.09 -10.98
C ALA A 551 -13.89 8.94 -9.81
N SER A 552 -13.44 8.67 -8.59
CA SER A 552 -13.80 9.42 -7.39
C SER A 552 -13.07 10.75 -7.40
N LYS A 553 -13.77 11.84 -7.75
CA LYS A 553 -13.30 13.22 -7.53
C LYS A 553 -13.42 13.63 -6.05
N LEU A 554 -13.31 12.68 -5.12
CA LEU A 554 -13.40 12.95 -3.70
C LEU A 554 -12.07 13.60 -3.28
N SER A 555 -12.15 14.84 -2.80
CA SER A 555 -10.98 15.54 -2.24
C SER A 555 -10.56 14.95 -0.90
N GLU A 556 -11.53 14.41 -0.15
CA GLU A 556 -11.34 13.97 1.23
C GLU A 556 -11.03 12.47 1.32
N GLN A 557 -9.93 12.12 1.99
CA GLN A 557 -9.50 10.73 2.19
C GLN A 557 -10.51 9.91 3.03
N TRP A 558 -11.14 10.52 4.04
CA TRP A 558 -12.11 9.83 4.89
C TRP A 558 -13.34 9.37 4.08
N ALA A 559 -13.77 10.17 3.09
CA ALA A 559 -14.90 9.86 2.24
C ALA A 559 -14.60 8.66 1.32
N GLU A 560 -13.36 8.53 0.85
CA GLU A 560 -12.90 7.36 0.09
C GLU A 560 -12.98 6.08 0.95
N TYR A 561 -12.55 6.13 2.22
CA TYR A 561 -12.67 4.98 3.12
C TYR A 561 -14.12 4.56 3.38
N VAL A 562 -15.04 5.51 3.57
CA VAL A 562 -16.47 5.23 3.73
C VAL A 562 -17.07 4.63 2.46
N LEU A 563 -16.69 5.13 1.28
CA LEU A 563 -17.13 4.58 -0.01
C LEU A 563 -16.72 3.11 -0.14
N PHE A 564 -15.45 2.78 0.12
CA PHE A 564 -14.95 1.40 0.07
C PHE A 564 -15.63 0.50 1.11
N ALA A 565 -15.85 0.99 2.33
CA ALA A 565 -16.58 0.26 3.37
C ALA A 565 -18.01 -0.09 2.91
N GLY A 566 -18.72 0.89 2.32
CA GLY A 566 -20.08 0.72 1.81
C GLY A 566 -20.16 -0.25 0.62
N LEU A 567 -19.23 -0.14 -0.33
CA LEU A 567 -19.14 -1.06 -1.47
C LEU A 567 -18.89 -2.50 -1.02
N LEU A 568 -17.96 -2.72 -0.09
CA LEU A 568 -17.70 -4.07 0.42
C LEU A 568 -18.90 -4.61 1.22
N LEU A 569 -19.60 -3.77 1.97
CA LEU A 569 -20.82 -4.19 2.68
C LEU A 569 -21.92 -4.64 1.71
N ALA A 570 -22.14 -3.89 0.62
CA ALA A 570 -23.08 -4.29 -0.42
C ALA A 570 -22.69 -5.62 -1.07
N VAL A 571 -21.40 -5.79 -1.40
CA VAL A 571 -20.85 -7.04 -1.95
C VAL A 571 -20.96 -8.19 -0.94
N CYS A 572 -20.76 -7.95 0.34
CA CYS A 572 -20.93 -8.93 1.41
C CYS A 572 -22.37 -9.45 1.47
N ILE A 573 -23.37 -8.57 1.31
CA ILE A 573 -24.79 -8.96 1.26
C ILE A 573 -25.06 -9.83 0.01
N ILE A 574 -24.58 -9.41 -1.16
CA ILE A 574 -24.72 -10.17 -2.41
C ILE A 574 -24.09 -11.56 -2.26
N PHE A 575 -22.88 -11.64 -1.74
CA PHE A 575 -22.19 -12.90 -1.52
C PHE A 575 -22.91 -13.78 -0.50
N ALA A 576 -23.46 -13.22 0.58
CA ALA A 576 -24.26 -13.97 1.55
C ALA A 576 -25.49 -14.62 0.91
N VAL A 577 -26.18 -13.89 0.02
CA VAL A 577 -27.30 -14.42 -0.76
C VAL A 577 -26.83 -15.52 -1.72
N MET A 578 -25.74 -15.32 -2.45
CA MET A 578 -25.15 -16.34 -3.34
C MET A 578 -24.73 -17.60 -2.57
N ALA A 579 -24.15 -17.43 -1.39
CA ALA A 579 -23.73 -18.52 -0.51
C ALA A 579 -24.92 -19.32 0.04
N TYR A 580 -26.05 -18.67 0.31
CA TYR A 580 -27.27 -19.35 0.77
C TYR A 580 -27.82 -20.33 -0.29
N PHE A 581 -27.75 -19.97 -1.57
CA PHE A 581 -28.18 -20.82 -2.68
C PHE A 581 -27.12 -21.80 -3.17
N TYR A 582 -25.92 -21.78 -2.59
CA TYR A 582 -24.83 -22.64 -3.03
C TYR A 582 -24.95 -24.05 -2.45
N THR A 583 -24.98 -25.05 -3.32
CA THR A 583 -24.89 -26.46 -2.93
C THR A 583 -23.44 -26.94 -2.99
N TYR A 584 -22.92 -27.43 -1.86
CA TYR A 584 -21.58 -28.02 -1.78
C TYR A 584 -21.53 -29.29 -2.63
N VAL A 585 -20.42 -29.47 -3.34
CA VAL A 585 -20.15 -30.61 -4.20
C VAL A 585 -18.89 -31.28 -3.68
N ASP A 586 -18.90 -32.60 -3.45
CA ASP A 586 -17.67 -33.35 -3.18
C ASP A 586 -17.12 -33.90 -4.51
N PRO A 587 -16.02 -33.35 -5.05
CA PRO A 587 -15.46 -33.82 -6.31
C PRO A 587 -14.99 -35.28 -6.23
N SER A 588 -14.54 -35.73 -5.06
CA SER A 588 -13.99 -37.07 -4.86
C SER A 588 -15.08 -38.13 -4.98
N GLU A 589 -16.25 -37.86 -4.40
CA GLU A 589 -17.40 -38.76 -4.53
C GLU A 589 -17.91 -38.86 -5.96
N ILE A 590 -17.98 -37.73 -6.68
CA ILE A 590 -18.42 -37.72 -8.07
C ILE A 590 -17.38 -38.42 -8.97
N GLU A 591 -16.09 -38.14 -8.79
CA GLU A 591 -15.04 -38.85 -9.54
C GLU A 591 -15.07 -40.36 -9.28
N ALA A 592 -15.28 -40.79 -8.02
CA ALA A 592 -15.41 -42.20 -7.67
C ALA A 592 -16.66 -42.85 -8.28
N GLN A 593 -17.78 -42.14 -8.37
CA GLN A 593 -18.98 -42.63 -9.08
C GLN A 593 -18.72 -42.79 -10.57
N MET A 594 -18.05 -41.83 -11.19
CA MET A 594 -17.68 -41.89 -12.61
C MET A 594 -16.72 -43.05 -12.91
N ASP A 595 -15.72 -43.27 -12.05
CA ASP A 595 -14.79 -44.39 -12.19
C ASP A 595 -15.51 -45.76 -12.06
N LYS A 596 -16.56 -45.85 -11.23
CA LYS A 596 -17.41 -47.05 -11.14
C LYS A 596 -18.23 -47.25 -12.41
N GLU A 597 -18.88 -46.21 -12.92
CA GLU A 597 -19.66 -46.27 -14.17
C GLU A 597 -18.81 -46.66 -15.38
N GLU A 598 -17.57 -46.14 -15.48
CA GLU A 598 -16.63 -46.51 -16.55
C GLU A 598 -16.23 -47.98 -16.44
N LYS A 599 -15.92 -48.48 -15.23
CA LYS A 599 -15.61 -49.90 -15.02
C LYS A 599 -16.77 -50.81 -15.39
N GLU A 600 -18.00 -50.43 -15.04
CA GLU A 600 -19.19 -51.21 -15.41
C GLU A 600 -19.44 -51.22 -16.92
N LYS A 601 -19.20 -50.11 -17.63
CA LYS A 601 -19.30 -50.07 -19.09
C LYS A 601 -18.27 -50.97 -19.76
N VAL A 602 -17.00 -50.87 -19.36
CA VAL A 602 -15.94 -51.72 -19.91
C VAL A 602 -16.27 -53.20 -19.71
N LYS A 603 -16.80 -53.56 -18.54
CA LYS A 603 -17.24 -54.93 -18.26
C LYS A 603 -18.41 -55.37 -19.16
N LYS A 604 -19.41 -54.51 -19.36
CA LYS A 604 -20.53 -54.79 -20.29
C LYS A 604 -20.08 -54.93 -21.74
N ASP A 605 -19.14 -54.10 -22.17
CA ASP A 605 -18.59 -54.17 -23.53
C ASP A 605 -17.78 -55.45 -23.72
N GLN A 606 -16.96 -55.84 -22.74
CA GLN A 606 -16.26 -57.14 -22.75
C GLN A 606 -17.23 -58.32 -22.81
N ASP A 607 -18.27 -58.34 -21.96
CA ASP A 607 -19.30 -59.39 -21.96
C ASP A 607 -20.04 -59.47 -23.33
N ASN A 608 -20.24 -58.33 -24.01
CA ASN A 608 -20.85 -58.29 -25.34
C ASN A 608 -19.90 -58.80 -26.44
N TYR A 609 -18.61 -58.48 -26.36
CA TYR A 609 -17.61 -59.01 -27.29
C TYR A 609 -17.45 -60.53 -27.15
N GLU A 610 -17.45 -61.05 -25.92
CA GLU A 610 -17.42 -62.49 -25.66
C GLU A 610 -18.67 -63.19 -26.21
N LYS A 611 -19.87 -62.62 -25.98
CA LYS A 611 -21.11 -63.14 -26.56
C LYS A 611 -21.14 -63.10 -28.09
N GLN A 612 -20.62 -62.05 -28.72
CA GLN A 612 -20.50 -61.99 -30.18
C GLN A 612 -19.49 -63.02 -30.71
N GLY A 613 -18.37 -63.22 -30.01
CA GLY A 613 -17.38 -64.25 -30.33
C GLY A 613 -17.95 -65.67 -30.24
N GLU A 614 -18.75 -65.96 -29.22
CA GLU A 614 -19.43 -67.27 -29.09
C GLU A 614 -20.49 -67.51 -30.17
N VAL A 615 -21.20 -66.47 -30.62
CA VAL A 615 -22.17 -66.57 -31.71
C VAL A 615 -21.48 -66.81 -33.05
N VAL A 616 -20.33 -66.17 -33.30
CA VAL A 616 -19.53 -66.38 -34.52
C VAL A 616 -18.84 -67.75 -34.51
N SER A 617 -18.49 -68.31 -33.34
CA SER A 617 -17.91 -69.65 -33.22
C SER A 617 -18.95 -70.79 -33.32
N ARG A 618 -20.25 -70.48 -33.26
CA ARG A 618 -21.37 -71.44 -33.38
C ARG A 618 -22.03 -71.45 -34.76
N MET A 619 -21.68 -70.50 -35.64
CA MET A 619 -21.94 -70.53 -37.09
C MET A 619 -20.77 -71.19 -37.81
#